data_AF-A0A2U1W8P1-F1
#
_entry.id   AF-A0A2U1W8P1-F1
#
_cell.length_a   1.000
_cell.length_b   1.000
_cell.length_c   1.000
_cell.angle_alpha   90.00
_cell.angle_beta   90.00
_cell.angle_gamma   90.00
#
_symmetry.space_group_name_H-M   'P 1'
#
loop_
_entity.id
_entity.type
_entity.pdbx_description
1 polymer ?
#
loop_
_entity_poly.entity_id
_entity_poly.type
_entity_poly.pdbx_seq_one_letter_code
_entity_poly.pdbx_strand_id
1 'polypeptide(L)' 'MKMNEELWLVVAIATVWAVLAAVYALVPSLGMPGYVRVWGGGAVLFLVLAGVLVAVSRKARRG' A
#
# COMPACT_ATOMS: atom_id res chain seq x y z
N MET A 1 6.02 -6.33 20.36
CA MET A 1 6.26 -5.00 19.72
C MET A 1 6.23 -5.09 18.19
N LYS A 2 6.84 -6.13 17.57
CA LYS A 2 6.92 -6.37 16.10
C LYS A 2 5.67 -6.11 15.23
N MET A 3 4.49 -6.56 15.63
CA MET A 3 3.32 -6.57 14.72
C MET A 3 2.78 -5.18 14.37
N ASN A 4 2.90 -4.21 15.27
CA ASN A 4 2.50 -2.84 14.98
C ASN A 4 3.48 -2.19 14.00
N GLU A 5 4.78 -2.45 14.17
CA GLU A 5 5.83 -1.94 13.29
C GLU A 5 5.66 -2.50 11.87
N GLU A 6 5.40 -3.80 11.73
CA GLU A 6 5.10 -4.44 10.44
C GLU A 6 3.87 -3.85 9.76
N LEU A 7 2.77 -3.64 10.50
CA LEU A 7 1.59 -2.99 9.97
C LEU A 7 1.87 -1.55 9.51
N TRP A 8 2.58 -0.78 10.34
CA TRP A 8 2.97 0.59 10.03
C TRP A 8 3.90 0.66 8.81
N LEU A 9 4.80 -0.31 8.64
CA LEU A 9 5.65 -0.42 7.45
C LEU A 9 4.80 -0.65 6.19
N VAL A 10 3.84 -1.58 6.22
CA VAL A 10 2.97 -1.83 5.06
C VAL A 10 2.13 -0.60 4.73
N VAL A 11 1.58 0.10 5.73
CA VAL A 11 0.84 1.34 5.52
C VAL A 11 1.74 2.42 4.91
N ALA A 12 2.95 2.62 5.44
CA ALA A 12 3.89 3.60 4.91
C ALA A 12 4.28 3.30 3.45
N ILE A 13 4.56 2.03 3.12
CA ILE A 13 4.87 1.61 1.74
C ILE A 13 3.68 1.87 0.81
N ALA A 14 2.47 1.52 1.25
CA ALA A 14 1.25 1.79 0.48
C ALA A 14 1.06 3.29 0.21
N THR A 15 1.30 4.14 1.21
CA THR A 15 1.22 5.60 1.08
C THR A 15 2.25 6.12 0.08
N VAL A 16 3.51 5.67 0.16
CA VAL A 16 4.56 6.07 -0.79
C VAL A 16 4.17 5.69 -2.22
N TRP A 17 3.69 4.47 -2.43
CA TRP A 17 3.24 4.01 -3.74
C TRP A 17 2.03 4.81 -4.27
N ALA A 18 1.06 5.13 -3.41
CA ALA A 18 -0.09 5.94 -3.77
C ALA A 18 0.31 7.38 -4.16
N VAL A 19 1.23 8.00 -3.41
CA VAL A 19 1.76 9.34 -3.72
C VAL A 19 2.51 9.31 -5.05
N LEU A 20 3.35 8.30 -5.29
CA LEU A 20 4.06 8.14 -6.56
C LEU A 20 3.09 7.93 -7.73
N ALA A 21 2.04 7.13 -7.55
CA ALA A 21 0.99 6.96 -8.54
C ALA A 21 0.26 8.29 -8.84
N ALA A 22 -0.03 9.09 -7.81
CA ALA A 22 -0.68 10.39 -7.94
C ALA A 22 0.21 11.41 -8.66
N VAL A 23 1.48 11.52 -8.26
CA VAL A 23 2.47 12.36 -8.96
C VAL A 23 2.58 11.94 -10.41
N TYR A 24 2.64 10.64 -10.69
CA TYR A 24 2.71 10.12 -12.05
C TYR A 24 1.45 10.44 -12.87
N ALA A 25 0.26 10.37 -12.26
CA ALA A 25 -1.00 10.70 -12.92
C ALA A 25 -1.16 12.22 -13.18
N LEU A 26 -0.64 13.06 -12.28
CA LEU A 26 -0.81 14.51 -12.31
C LEU A 26 0.32 15.26 -13.03
N VAL A 27 1.43 14.59 -13.36
CA VAL A 27 2.57 15.16 -14.09
C VAL A 27 2.62 14.56 -15.50
N PRO A 28 2.08 15.26 -16.53
CA PRO A 28 1.99 14.74 -17.90
C PRO A 28 3.35 14.51 -18.57
N SER A 29 4.42 15.14 -18.06
CA SER A 29 5.75 15.09 -18.66
C SER A 29 6.49 13.76 -18.46
N LEU A 30 5.97 12.84 -17.64
CA LEU A 30 6.59 11.54 -17.38
C LEU A 30 6.37 10.51 -18.52
N GLY A 31 5.51 10.82 -19.50
CA GLY A 31 5.57 10.25 -20.85
C GLY A 31 5.34 8.74 -21.03
N MET A 32 5.12 7.93 -19.98
CA MET A 32 4.83 6.50 -20.13
C MET A 32 3.40 6.13 -19.73
N PRO A 33 2.43 6.21 -20.66
CA PRO A 33 1.05 5.79 -20.40
C PRO A 33 1.02 4.33 -19.95
N GLY A 34 0.42 4.08 -18.79
CA GLY A 34 0.22 2.73 -18.22
C GLY A 34 0.87 2.48 -16.86
N TYR A 35 1.93 3.22 -16.50
CA TYR A 35 2.62 3.00 -15.22
C TYR A 35 1.83 3.42 -13.98
N VAL A 36 0.88 4.36 -14.11
CA VAL A 36 -0.07 4.70 -13.03
C VAL A 36 -0.82 3.47 -12.52
N ARG A 37 -1.17 2.51 -13.41
CA ARG A 37 -1.86 1.28 -12.99
C ARG A 37 -0.95 0.33 -12.23
N VAL A 38 0.33 0.27 -12.60
CA VAL A 38 1.32 -0.55 -11.89
C VAL A 38 1.54 0.02 -10.49
N TRP A 39 1.82 1.33 -10.41
CA TRP A 39 2.02 2.05 -9.14
C TRP A 39 0.75 2.13 -8.28
N GLY A 40 -0.43 2.31 -8.86
CA GLY A 40 -1.69 2.22 -8.13
C GLY A 40 -1.99 0.79 -7.66
N GLY A 41 -1.68 -0.19 -8.50
CA GLY A 41 -1.87 -1.61 -8.20
C GLY A 41 -1.04 -2.09 -7.01
N GLY A 42 0.23 -1.70 -6.92
CA GLY A 42 1.04 -2.05 -5.75
C GLY A 42 0.55 -1.36 -4.47
N ALA A 43 0.08 -0.11 -4.53
CA ALA A 43 -0.53 0.56 -3.37
C ALA A 43 -1.76 -0.21 -2.86
N VAL A 44 -2.63 -0.66 -3.77
CA VAL A 44 -3.79 -1.49 -3.43
C VAL A 44 -3.36 -2.83 -2.83
N LEU A 45 -2.35 -3.49 -3.39
CA LEU A 45 -1.83 -4.75 -2.86
C LEU A 45 -1.34 -4.60 -1.41
N PHE A 46 -0.55 -3.56 -1.12
CA PHE A 46 -0.07 -3.30 0.24
C PHE A 46 -1.23 -2.97 1.19
N LEU A 47 -2.24 -2.20 0.77
CA LEU A 47 -3.43 -1.96 1.59
C LEU A 47 -4.19 -3.25 1.91
N VAL A 48 -4.35 -4.14 0.93
CA VAL A 48 -4.96 -5.46 1.13
C VAL A 48 -4.15 -6.28 2.15
N LEU A 49 -2.83 -6.32 2.01
CA LEU A 49 -1.94 -7.04 2.94
C LEU A 49 -2.05 -6.47 4.36
N ALA A 50 -2.08 -5.14 4.53
CA ALA A 50 -2.29 -4.51 5.83
C ALA A 50 -3.65 -4.92 6.44
N GLY A 51 -4.72 -4.92 5.63
CA GLY A 51 -6.04 -5.36 6.07
C GLY A 51 -6.08 -6.82 6.49
N VAL A 52 -5.46 -7.71 5.71
CA VAL A 52 -5.34 -9.14 6.04
C VAL A 52 -4.56 -9.33 7.33
N LEU A 53 -3.43 -8.62 7.51
CA LEU A 53 -2.63 -8.68 8.74
C LEU A 53 -3.49 -8.28 9.95
N VAL A 54 -4.21 -7.15 9.88
CA VAL A 54 -5.13 -6.72 10.95
C VAL A 54 -6.20 -7.77 11.25
N ALA A 55 -6.81 -8.34 10.21
CA ALA A 55 -7.88 -9.33 10.36
C ALA A 55 -7.36 -10.61 11.03
N VAL A 56 -6.21 -11.11 10.61
CA VAL A 56 -5.54 -12.28 11.20
C VAL A 56 -5.14 -11.99 12.65
N SER A 57 -4.54 -10.83 12.93
CA SER A 57 -4.16 -10.43 14.30
C SER A 57 -5.36 -10.29 15.24
N ARG A 58 -6.51 -9.81 14.73
CA ARG A 58 -7.76 -9.75 15.52
C ARG A 58 -8.31 -11.14 15.81
N LYS A 59 -8.20 -12.07 14.86
CA LYS A 59 -8.62 -13.47 15.04
C LYS A 59 -7.72 -14.19 16.05
N ALA A 60 -6.39 -14.00 15.96
CA ALA A 60 -5.42 -14.59 16.88
C ALA A 60 -5.55 -14.09 18.33
N ARG A 61 -6.06 -12.87 18.55
CA ARG A 61 -6.34 -12.34 19.90
C ARG A 61 -7.66 -12.80 20.52
N ARG A 62 -8.53 -13.45 19.75
CA ARG A 62 -9.88 -13.88 20.18
C ARG A 62 -9.99 -15.38 20.49
N GLY A 63 -8.99 -16.18 20.13
CA GLY A 63 -8.89 -17.60 20.51
C GLY A 63 -7.85 -17.78 21.60
#